data_AF-A0A395JQZ3-F1
#
_entry.id   AF-A0A395JQZ3-F1
#
_cell.length_a   1.000
_cell.length_b   1.000
_cell.length_c   1.000
_cell.angle_alpha   90.00
_cell.angle_beta   90.00
_cell.angle_gamma   90.00
#
_symmetry.space_group_name_H-M   'P 1'
#
loop_
_entity.id
_entity.type
_entity.pdbx_description
1 polymer ?
#
loop_
_entity_poly.entity_id
_entity_poly.type
_entity_poly.pdbx_seq_one_letter_code
_entity_poly.pdbx_strand_id
1 'polypeptide(L)'
;MNLFKILANGNGSLNEPNVSAFLGYLLDPNQNHGLEFVFLERFLDQFLNINEDFQLRKYDYEVHFEQGFQRETTAKKEIVDIVILCFERAENTGKQSIVQSALSVERTLKNIFLIENKITKGAKNTQQLSRQYAASIGALGLEADSNKVISLYVTPTGKNYSTEFMSFDNQRHKFHLTWESEADIGDLNIDDEITSSISRVIESIIYEESIGRIEAIDVYTRHTLISFLKFIESGFKSEATERKENKEGKYQRDLSHSVASLKQKKPQLINSRAWAILSDVESWLTTYESPHITYRCSKTHPISVFYDDKKVLSLSKLGKNLRFYFILSRNFDYTNEHKDYLTALLSGSKGEVSDSDEGVKRDSFSSEEAIYWLEEIVKICSQIS
;
A
#
# COMPACT_ATOMS: atom_id res chain seq x y z
N MET A 1 -3.77 -7.77 14.38
CA MET A 1 -4.98 -6.96 14.59
C MET A 1 -4.82 -5.68 13.78
N ASN A 2 -5.78 -5.29 12.94
CA ASN A 2 -5.69 -4.06 12.16
C ASN A 2 -6.66 -3.02 12.74
N LEU A 3 -6.12 -1.98 13.37
CA LEU A 3 -6.91 -0.94 14.04
C LEU A 3 -7.88 -0.24 13.09
N PHE A 4 -7.44 0.09 11.86
CA PHE A 4 -8.29 0.75 10.86
C PHE A 4 -9.49 -0.11 10.48
N LYS A 5 -9.28 -1.43 10.28
CA LYS A 5 -10.38 -2.35 9.98
C LYS A 5 -11.40 -2.46 11.12
N ILE A 6 -10.93 -2.38 12.37
CA ILE A 6 -11.80 -2.36 13.56
C ILE A 6 -12.58 -1.06 13.65
N LEU A 7 -11.91 0.08 13.49
CA LEU A 7 -12.57 1.40 13.48
C LEU A 7 -13.61 1.50 12.36
N ALA A 8 -13.32 0.91 11.19
CA ALA A 8 -14.25 0.86 10.07
C ALA A 8 -15.47 -0.08 10.29
N ASN A 9 -15.47 -0.95 11.30
CA ASN A 9 -16.61 -1.83 11.60
C ASN A 9 -17.75 -1.12 12.34
N GLY A 10 -17.49 0.02 12.98
CA GLY A 10 -18.53 0.81 13.66
C GLY A 10 -19.50 1.47 12.69
N ASN A 11 -20.64 1.96 13.19
CA ASN A 11 -21.60 2.74 12.39
C ASN A 11 -21.02 4.05 11.80
N GLY A 12 -19.86 4.49 12.28
CA GLY A 12 -19.05 5.55 11.70
C GLY A 12 -17.87 4.99 10.91
N SER A 13 -18.14 4.28 9.81
CA SER A 13 -17.11 3.79 8.88
C SER A 13 -16.01 4.84 8.66
N LEU A 14 -14.73 4.43 8.67
CA LEU A 14 -13.63 5.31 8.26
C LEU A 14 -13.93 5.87 6.87
N ASN A 15 -14.39 7.12 6.84
CA ASN A 15 -14.78 7.87 5.66
C ASN A 15 -13.63 8.78 5.21
N GLU A 16 -13.81 9.48 4.09
CA GLU A 16 -12.83 10.41 3.54
C GLU A 16 -12.27 11.37 4.61
N PRO A 17 -13.08 12.06 5.45
CA PRO A 17 -12.58 12.91 6.55
C PRO A 17 -11.62 12.20 7.51
N ASN A 18 -11.93 10.98 7.94
CA ASN A 18 -11.06 10.24 8.87
C ASN A 18 -9.73 9.82 8.21
N VAL A 19 -9.77 9.44 6.94
CA VAL A 19 -8.56 9.09 6.19
C VAL A 19 -7.72 10.34 5.91
N SER A 20 -8.35 11.47 5.61
CA SER A 20 -7.70 12.77 5.47
C SER A 20 -7.05 13.21 6.78
N ALA A 21 -7.74 13.02 7.92
CA ALA A 21 -7.18 13.29 9.24
C ALA A 21 -5.92 12.46 9.50
N PHE A 22 -5.95 11.15 9.20
CA PHE A 22 -4.78 10.29 9.37
C PHE A 22 -3.65 10.63 8.41
N LEU A 23 -3.95 10.94 7.14
CA LEU A 23 -2.95 11.38 6.18
C LEU A 23 -2.31 12.72 6.60
N GLY A 24 -3.10 13.71 7.00
CA GLY A 24 -2.57 14.98 7.48
C GLY A 24 -1.80 14.85 8.80
N TYR A 25 -2.18 13.93 9.68
CA TYR A 25 -1.36 13.56 10.84
C TYR A 25 0.03 13.07 10.44
N LEU A 26 0.16 12.24 9.40
CA LEU A 26 1.47 11.80 8.89
C LEU A 26 2.24 12.91 8.16
N LEU A 27 1.54 13.88 7.57
CA LEU A 27 2.14 15.00 6.82
C LEU A 27 2.62 16.14 7.73
N ASP A 28 2.22 16.18 8.99
CA ASP A 28 2.61 17.22 9.94
C ASP A 28 3.85 16.79 10.73
N PRO A 29 5.05 17.32 10.42
CA PRO A 29 6.29 16.91 11.07
C PRO A 29 6.34 17.23 12.57
N ASN A 30 5.41 18.05 13.09
CA ASN A 30 5.33 18.42 14.49
C ASN A 30 4.44 17.46 15.31
N GLN A 31 3.80 16.48 14.67
CA GLN A 31 2.97 15.49 15.36
C GLN A 31 3.81 14.39 16.00
N ASN A 32 3.21 13.72 16.97
CA ASN A 32 3.86 12.69 17.79
C ASN A 32 3.97 11.31 17.10
N HIS A 33 3.98 11.21 15.77
CA HIS A 33 4.16 9.94 15.07
C HIS A 33 5.62 9.47 15.00
N GLY A 34 6.60 10.32 15.32
CA GLY A 34 8.01 9.92 15.34
C GLY A 34 8.63 9.69 13.96
N LEU A 35 8.02 10.23 12.90
CA LEU A 35 8.59 10.24 11.55
C LEU A 35 9.26 11.59 11.22
N GLU A 36 9.10 12.61 12.08
CA GLU A 36 9.51 13.99 11.81
C GLU A 36 9.13 14.41 10.38
N PHE A 37 10.11 14.89 9.60
CA PHE A 37 9.95 15.30 8.22
C PHE A 37 9.95 14.15 7.21
N VAL A 38 10.26 12.91 7.60
CA VAL A 38 10.50 11.80 6.65
C VAL A 38 9.30 11.55 5.76
N PHE A 39 8.08 11.50 6.34
CA PHE A 39 6.89 11.25 5.54
C PHE A 39 6.55 12.43 4.61
N LEU A 40 6.59 13.66 5.14
CA LEU A 40 6.34 14.87 4.35
C LEU A 40 7.35 15.04 3.21
N GLU A 41 8.64 14.78 3.48
CA GLU A 41 9.72 14.81 2.48
C GLU A 41 9.43 13.83 1.35
N ARG A 42 9.22 12.55 1.67
CA ARG A 42 8.95 11.51 0.66
C ARG A 42 7.66 11.76 -0.11
N PHE A 43 6.66 12.34 0.53
CA PHE A 43 5.40 12.72 -0.10
C PHE A 43 5.60 13.90 -1.08
N LEU A 44 6.31 14.95 -0.68
CA LEU A 44 6.56 16.12 -1.54
C LEU A 44 7.58 15.86 -2.64
N ASP A 45 8.54 14.96 -2.42
CA ASP A 45 9.51 14.48 -3.41
C ASP A 45 8.83 13.88 -4.64
N GLN A 46 7.61 13.35 -4.50
CA GLN A 46 6.85 12.81 -5.64
C GLN A 46 6.47 13.87 -6.68
N PHE A 47 6.59 15.16 -6.33
CA PHE A 47 5.99 16.26 -7.07
C PHE A 47 6.98 17.36 -7.41
N LEU A 48 7.76 17.76 -6.42
CA LEU A 48 8.49 19.01 -6.50
C LEU A 48 9.84 18.86 -7.17
N ASN A 49 10.27 17.64 -7.55
CA ASN A 49 11.66 17.31 -7.90
C ASN A 49 12.54 18.17 -7.00
N ILE A 50 12.48 17.95 -5.68
CA ILE A 50 13.05 18.86 -4.68
C ILE A 50 14.49 19.15 -5.10
N ASN A 51 14.67 20.24 -5.85
CA ASN A 51 15.95 20.67 -6.34
C ASN A 51 16.71 21.13 -5.10
N GLU A 52 18.04 21.27 -5.21
CA GLU A 52 18.91 21.68 -4.11
C GLU A 52 18.45 22.97 -3.37
N ASP A 53 17.56 23.76 -3.99
CA ASP A 53 17.01 25.02 -3.47
C ASP A 53 15.81 24.87 -2.49
N PHE A 54 14.94 23.85 -2.58
CA PHE A 54 13.80 23.71 -1.67
C PHE A 54 14.15 22.84 -0.46
N GLN A 55 14.71 23.46 0.57
CA GLN A 55 15.15 22.74 1.76
C GLN A 55 13.99 22.61 2.76
N LEU A 56 13.27 21.50 2.69
CA LEU A 56 12.09 21.18 3.51
C LEU A 56 12.25 21.56 4.99
N ARG A 57 13.40 21.22 5.59
CA ARG A 57 13.71 21.50 7.02
C ARG A 57 13.91 22.99 7.36
N LYS A 58 14.00 23.90 6.39
CA LYS A 58 14.06 25.36 6.63
C LYS A 58 12.69 25.96 6.93
N TYR A 59 11.61 25.26 6.61
CA TYR A 59 10.26 25.79 6.69
C TYR A 59 9.52 25.29 7.93
N ASP A 60 8.63 26.15 8.42
CA ASP A 60 7.59 25.78 9.37
C ASP A 60 6.34 25.34 8.61
N TYR A 61 5.73 24.25 9.07
CA TYR A 61 4.53 23.68 8.46
C TYR A 61 3.35 23.75 9.42
N GLU A 62 2.20 24.16 8.90
CA GLU A 62 0.91 24.07 9.60
C GLU A 62 -0.07 23.28 8.76
N VAL A 63 -0.66 22.23 9.36
CA VAL A 63 -1.61 21.34 8.69
C VAL A 63 -3.00 21.59 9.24
N HIS A 64 -3.93 21.94 8.35
CA HIS A 64 -5.31 22.27 8.66
C HIS A 64 -6.26 21.32 7.92
N PHE A 65 -7.35 20.91 8.58
CA PHE A 65 -8.32 19.95 8.04
C PHE A 65 -9.63 20.63 7.66
N GLU A 66 -10.30 20.14 6.61
CA GLU A 66 -11.65 20.55 6.19
C GLU A 66 -11.85 22.07 6.09
N GLN A 67 -10.90 22.76 5.44
CA GLN A 67 -10.91 24.22 5.32
C GLN A 67 -11.89 24.68 4.24
N GLY A 68 -12.91 25.43 4.65
CA GLY A 68 -13.91 25.99 3.74
C GLY A 68 -13.53 27.38 3.23
N PHE A 69 -13.20 27.47 1.95
CA PHE A 69 -12.93 28.73 1.26
C PHE A 69 -14.17 29.25 0.53
N GLN A 70 -14.38 30.56 0.58
CA GLN A 70 -15.54 31.20 -0.04
C GLN A 70 -15.07 32.32 -0.96
N ARG A 71 -15.56 32.32 -2.21
CA ARG A 71 -15.45 33.50 -3.08
C ARG A 71 -16.45 34.55 -2.62
N GLU A 72 -16.05 35.82 -2.62
CA GLU A 72 -16.92 36.95 -2.26
C GLU A 72 -18.26 36.94 -3.01
N THR A 73 -18.27 36.42 -4.24
CA THR A 73 -19.42 36.38 -5.13
C THR A 73 -20.32 35.14 -4.98
N THR A 74 -19.97 34.17 -4.12
CA THR A 74 -20.71 32.91 -3.97
C THR A 74 -21.07 32.61 -2.52
N ALA A 75 -22.32 32.22 -2.26
CA ALA A 75 -22.78 31.86 -0.91
C ALA A 75 -22.26 30.48 -0.43
N LYS A 76 -21.81 29.62 -1.36
CA LYS A 76 -21.34 28.26 -1.07
C LYS A 76 -19.84 28.27 -0.79
N LYS A 77 -19.43 27.59 0.29
CA LYS A 77 -18.02 27.30 0.57
C LYS A 77 -17.56 26.07 -0.21
N GLU A 78 -16.36 26.14 -0.76
CA GLU A 78 -15.65 24.99 -1.31
C GLU A 78 -14.67 24.51 -0.23
N ILE A 79 -14.83 23.26 0.20
CA ILE A 79 -14.07 22.67 1.31
C ILE A 79 -12.87 21.94 0.73
N VAL A 80 -11.67 22.15 1.26
CA VAL A 80 -10.44 21.40 0.96
C VAL A 80 -10.13 20.47 2.13
N ASP A 81 -9.87 19.19 1.87
CA ASP A 81 -9.73 18.18 2.91
C ASP A 81 -8.51 18.41 3.81
N ILE A 82 -7.35 18.72 3.23
CA ILE A 82 -6.12 19.06 3.97
C ILE A 82 -5.46 20.28 3.32
N VAL A 83 -5.09 21.27 4.13
CA VAL A 83 -4.32 22.44 3.72
C VAL A 83 -3.01 22.48 4.50
N ILE A 84 -1.89 22.51 3.79
CA ILE A 84 -0.56 22.67 4.40
C ILE A 84 -0.04 24.05 4.06
N LEU A 85 0.20 24.86 5.09
CA LEU A 85 0.85 26.16 4.97
C LEU A 85 2.35 25.99 5.25
N CYS A 86 3.18 26.44 4.32
CA CYS A 86 4.63 26.37 4.41
C CYS A 86 5.21 27.78 4.57
N PHE A 87 5.86 28.03 5.69
CA PHE A 87 6.42 29.33 6.05
C PHE A 87 7.94 29.30 6.10
N GLU A 88 8.60 30.24 5.44
CA GLU A 88 10.03 30.49 5.64
C GLU A 88 10.23 31.40 6.84
N ARG A 89 11.12 30.96 7.73
CA ARG A 89 11.62 31.80 8.82
C ARG A 89 12.54 32.86 8.23
N ALA A 90 12.33 34.13 8.58
CA ALA A 90 13.27 35.17 8.19
C ALA A 90 14.66 34.85 8.74
N GLU A 91 15.67 34.78 7.86
CA GLU A 91 17.06 34.71 8.30
C GLU A 91 17.43 36.05 8.93
N ASN A 92 17.68 36.06 10.25
CA ASN A 92 18.26 37.23 10.91
C ASN A 92 19.73 37.37 10.47
N THR A 93 19.93 38.00 9.31
CA THR A 93 21.23 38.28 8.69
C THR A 93 22.09 39.31 9.45
N GLY A 94 21.60 39.82 10.58
CA GLY A 94 22.32 40.76 11.44
C GLY A 94 22.44 40.24 12.87
N LYS A 95 23.69 40.01 13.31
CA LYS A 95 24.22 39.85 14.68
C LYS A 95 23.23 40.11 15.85
N GLN A 96 22.19 39.30 15.99
CA GLN A 96 21.32 39.31 17.15
C GLN A 96 21.38 37.95 17.84
N SER A 97 21.24 37.97 19.16
CA SER A 97 21.22 36.78 20.01
C SER A 97 20.19 35.76 19.51
N ILE A 98 20.51 34.47 19.58
CA ILE A 98 19.59 33.33 19.30
C ILE A 98 18.27 33.51 20.05
N VAL A 99 18.30 34.13 21.23
CA VAL A 99 17.11 34.42 22.06
C VAL A 99 16.25 35.51 21.44
N GLN A 100 16.84 36.56 20.86
CA GLN A 100 16.08 37.62 20.17
C GLN A 100 15.45 37.11 18.87
N SER A 101 16.18 36.32 18.09
CA SER A 101 15.63 35.67 16.89
C SER A 101 14.50 34.70 17.21
N ALA A 102 14.55 34.02 18.36
CA ALA A 102 13.48 33.14 18.80
C ALA A 102 12.21 33.93 19.22
N LEU A 103 12.36 35.19 19.63
CA LEU A 103 11.24 36.05 20.04
C LEU A 103 10.62 36.85 18.88
N SER A 104 11.40 37.14 17.83
CA SER A 104 10.94 37.79 16.60
C SER A 104 10.57 36.74 15.54
N VAL A 105 9.37 36.16 15.64
CA VAL A 105 8.89 35.17 14.66
C VAL A 105 8.26 35.90 13.47
N GLU A 106 9.09 36.55 12.66
CA GLU A 106 8.66 36.94 11.31
C GLU A 106 8.76 35.72 10.39
N ARG A 107 7.60 35.33 9.84
CA ARG A 107 7.44 34.19 8.94
C ARG A 107 6.83 34.68 7.64
N THR A 108 7.36 34.22 6.52
CA THR A 108 6.81 34.54 5.20
C THR A 108 6.19 33.29 4.58
N LEU A 109 4.94 33.39 4.12
CA LEU A 109 4.26 32.29 3.46
C LEU A 109 4.92 32.01 2.10
N LYS A 110 5.45 30.80 1.92
CA LYS A 110 6.11 30.36 0.70
C LYS A 110 5.22 29.54 -0.19
N ASN A 111 4.63 28.48 0.35
CA ASN A 111 3.79 27.56 -0.40
C ASN A 111 2.54 27.21 0.39
N ILE A 112 1.48 26.91 -0.34
CA ILE A 112 0.21 26.36 0.17
C ILE A 112 -0.08 25.11 -0.61
N PHE A 113 -0.18 23.97 0.07
CA PHE A 113 -0.60 22.72 -0.54
C PHE A 113 -2.07 22.47 -0.22
N LEU A 114 -2.90 22.40 -1.25
CA LEU A 114 -4.31 22.05 -1.16
C LEU A 114 -4.46 20.59 -1.55
N ILE A 115 -4.75 19.71 -0.59
CA ILE A 115 -4.90 18.27 -0.83
C ILE A 115 -6.39 17.92 -0.80
N GLU A 116 -6.88 17.40 -1.91
CA GLU A 116 -8.18 16.75 -2.00
C GLU A 116 -7.98 15.24 -1.96
N ASN A 117 -8.72 14.56 -1.09
CA ASN A 117 -8.61 13.13 -0.87
C ASN A 117 -9.90 12.39 -1.27
N LYS A 118 -9.74 11.31 -2.04
CA LYS A 118 -10.80 10.35 -2.34
C LYS A 118 -10.35 8.96 -1.93
N ILE A 119 -11.24 8.22 -1.27
CA ILE A 119 -11.00 6.81 -0.92
C ILE A 119 -11.97 5.85 -1.64
N THR A 120 -13.09 6.37 -2.18
CA THR A 120 -14.11 5.57 -2.87
C THR A 120 -14.34 5.97 -4.32
N LYS A 121 -14.46 4.96 -5.23
CA LYS A 121 -14.61 5.11 -6.70
C LYS A 121 -15.82 5.94 -7.18
N GLY A 122 -16.78 6.24 -6.30
CA GLY A 122 -18.04 6.92 -6.65
C GLY A 122 -18.08 8.42 -6.31
N ALA A 123 -17.11 8.94 -5.55
CA ALA A 123 -17.14 10.31 -5.04
C ALA A 123 -16.61 11.35 -6.05
N LYS A 124 -17.20 11.41 -7.25
CA LYS A 124 -16.86 12.41 -8.27
C LYS A 124 -17.74 13.65 -8.13
N ASN A 125 -17.11 14.82 -8.13
CA ASN A 125 -17.83 16.08 -8.19
C ASN A 125 -17.18 16.97 -9.26
N THR A 126 -17.70 16.92 -10.49
CA THR A 126 -17.11 17.60 -11.66
C THR A 126 -16.70 19.04 -11.34
N GLN A 127 -15.47 19.43 -11.73
CA GLN A 127 -14.85 20.75 -11.48
C GLN A 127 -14.58 21.09 -10.00
N GLN A 128 -14.61 20.12 -9.08
CA GLN A 128 -14.34 20.40 -7.66
C GLN A 128 -12.95 21.01 -7.45
N LEU A 129 -11.91 20.41 -8.03
CA LEU A 129 -10.53 20.93 -7.93
C LEU A 129 -10.42 22.37 -8.43
N SER A 130 -11.03 22.67 -9.58
CA SER A 130 -11.05 24.02 -10.15
C SER A 130 -11.73 25.03 -9.23
N ARG A 131 -12.87 24.65 -8.64
CA ARG A 131 -13.62 25.53 -7.73
C ARG A 131 -12.86 25.76 -6.43
N GLN A 132 -12.30 24.72 -5.82
CA GLN A 132 -11.52 24.80 -4.59
C GLN A 132 -10.28 25.69 -4.78
N TYR A 133 -9.53 25.49 -5.86
CA TYR A 133 -8.37 26.32 -6.18
C TYR A 133 -8.75 27.79 -6.34
N ALA A 134 -9.77 28.06 -7.16
CA ALA A 134 -10.25 29.41 -7.42
C ALA A 134 -10.86 30.11 -6.19
N ALA A 135 -11.48 29.34 -5.29
CA ALA A 135 -12.00 29.84 -4.01
C ALA A 135 -10.87 30.13 -3.03
N SER A 136 -9.85 29.26 -2.96
CA SER A 136 -8.70 29.42 -2.07
C SER A 136 -7.88 30.66 -2.43
N ILE A 137 -7.58 30.86 -3.72
CA ILE A 137 -6.86 32.06 -4.19
C ILE A 137 -7.61 33.33 -3.81
N GLY A 138 -8.92 33.38 -4.09
CA GLY A 138 -9.73 34.57 -3.82
C GLY A 138 -9.89 34.86 -2.32
N ALA A 139 -10.11 33.83 -1.51
CA ALA A 139 -10.28 33.98 -0.07
C ALA A 139 -8.97 34.40 0.64
N LEU A 140 -7.81 34.01 0.08
CA LEU A 140 -6.50 34.32 0.64
C LEU A 140 -5.85 35.58 0.04
N GLY A 141 -6.50 36.22 -0.94
CA GLY A 141 -5.96 37.40 -1.64
C GLY A 141 -4.66 37.11 -2.40
N LEU A 142 -4.54 35.90 -2.96
CA LEU A 142 -3.31 35.41 -3.62
C LEU A 142 -3.38 35.50 -5.14
N GLU A 143 -4.21 36.38 -5.71
CA GLU A 143 -4.36 36.52 -7.16
C GLU A 143 -3.02 36.82 -7.85
N ALA A 144 -2.20 37.68 -7.24
CA ALA A 144 -0.87 38.03 -7.72
C ALA A 144 0.21 36.96 -7.43
N ASP A 145 -0.05 36.08 -6.45
CA ASP A 145 0.89 35.08 -5.91
C ASP A 145 0.36 33.63 -6.10
N SER A 146 -0.46 33.41 -7.13
CA SER A 146 -1.11 32.12 -7.36
C SER A 146 -0.13 30.96 -7.59
N ASN A 147 1.13 31.26 -7.92
CA ASN A 147 2.22 30.30 -8.03
C ASN A 147 2.62 29.65 -6.68
N LYS A 148 2.25 30.25 -5.55
CA LYS A 148 2.47 29.67 -4.22
C LYS A 148 1.48 28.54 -3.91
N VAL A 149 0.39 28.42 -4.67
CA VAL A 149 -0.69 27.46 -4.40
C VAL A 149 -0.53 26.22 -5.28
N ILE A 150 -0.35 25.07 -4.63
CA ILE A 150 -0.16 23.77 -5.26
C ILE A 150 -1.36 22.89 -4.93
N SER A 151 -2.03 22.34 -5.94
CA SER A 151 -3.16 21.43 -5.77
C SER A 151 -2.71 19.98 -5.93
N LEU A 152 -2.96 19.18 -4.91
CA LEU A 152 -2.66 17.75 -4.87
C LEU A 152 -3.97 16.97 -4.83
N TYR A 153 -4.11 15.99 -5.72
CA TYR A 153 -5.26 15.11 -5.74
C TYR A 153 -4.81 13.70 -5.37
N VAL A 154 -5.37 13.13 -4.30
CA VAL A 154 -5.05 11.78 -3.83
C VAL A 154 -6.27 10.90 -4.01
N THR A 155 -6.17 9.88 -4.87
CA THR A 155 -7.35 9.07 -5.26
C THR A 155 -7.06 7.58 -5.32
N PRO A 156 -8.07 6.70 -5.36
CA PRO A 156 -7.88 5.33 -5.82
C PRO A 156 -7.51 5.34 -7.31
N THR A 157 -6.98 4.23 -7.81
CA THR A 157 -6.75 4.08 -9.26
C THR A 157 -8.07 4.00 -10.01
N GLY A 158 -8.16 4.74 -11.13
CA GLY A 158 -9.30 4.67 -12.03
C GLY A 158 -9.36 5.84 -13.02
N LYS A 159 -9.72 5.53 -14.28
CA LYS A 159 -9.77 6.49 -15.40
C LYS A 159 -10.60 7.75 -15.11
N ASN A 160 -11.64 7.62 -14.29
CA ASN A 160 -12.52 8.73 -13.93
C ASN A 160 -11.79 9.86 -13.19
N TYR A 161 -10.84 9.52 -12.32
CA TYR A 161 -10.04 10.49 -11.57
C TYR A 161 -9.00 11.15 -12.43
N SER A 162 -8.29 10.36 -13.25
CA SER A 162 -7.30 10.89 -14.19
C SER A 162 -7.94 11.88 -15.16
N THR A 163 -9.17 11.60 -15.63
CA THR A 163 -9.91 12.52 -16.51
C THR A 163 -10.29 13.82 -15.79
N GLU A 164 -10.76 13.74 -14.55
CA GLU A 164 -11.06 14.94 -13.74
C GLU A 164 -9.80 15.78 -13.50
N PHE A 165 -8.72 15.13 -13.07
CA PHE A 165 -7.42 15.75 -12.85
C PHE A 165 -6.88 16.42 -14.13
N MET A 166 -6.97 15.73 -15.28
CA MET A 166 -6.56 16.29 -16.57
C MET A 166 -7.43 17.49 -16.96
N SER A 167 -8.73 17.46 -16.68
CA SER A 167 -9.66 18.55 -17.00
C SER A 167 -9.48 19.81 -16.13
N PHE A 168 -8.76 19.71 -15.00
CA PHE A 168 -8.44 20.85 -14.16
C PHE A 168 -7.34 21.70 -14.81
N ASP A 169 -7.71 22.83 -15.41
CA ASP A 169 -6.77 23.70 -16.14
C ASP A 169 -5.95 24.58 -15.18
N ASN A 170 -4.97 23.96 -14.52
CA ASN A 170 -3.90 24.63 -13.75
C ASN A 170 -2.58 23.91 -14.01
N GLN A 171 -2.04 24.06 -15.22
CA GLN A 171 -1.01 23.17 -15.75
C GLN A 171 0.34 23.19 -15.02
N ARG A 172 0.61 24.18 -14.16
CA ARG A 172 1.95 24.36 -13.55
C ARG A 172 2.07 23.92 -12.09
N HIS A 173 0.96 23.79 -11.35
CA HIS A 173 0.99 23.50 -9.91
C HIS A 173 -0.12 22.54 -9.49
N LYS A 174 -0.33 21.48 -10.28
CA LYS A 174 -1.24 20.41 -9.94
C LYS A 174 -0.55 19.06 -10.02
N PHE A 175 -0.83 18.18 -9.08
CA PHE A 175 -0.30 16.83 -9.09
C PHE A 175 -1.33 15.79 -8.66
N HIS A 176 -1.16 14.57 -9.14
CA HIS A 176 -2.06 13.44 -8.88
C HIS A 176 -1.27 12.29 -8.26
N LEU A 177 -1.70 11.85 -7.09
CA LEU A 177 -1.22 10.64 -6.43
C LEU A 177 -2.32 9.60 -6.33
N THR A 178 -1.92 8.35 -6.45
CA THR A 178 -2.81 7.24 -6.17
C THR A 178 -2.57 6.67 -4.77
N TRP A 179 -3.59 6.08 -4.17
CA TRP A 179 -3.42 5.30 -2.94
C TRP A 179 -2.59 4.03 -3.20
N GLU A 180 -2.80 3.38 -4.35
CA GLU A 180 -2.13 2.14 -4.79
C GLU A 180 -1.36 2.35 -6.09
N SER A 181 -0.23 1.67 -6.27
CA SER A 181 0.56 1.76 -7.51
C SER A 181 -0.16 1.06 -8.68
N GLU A 182 -0.16 1.68 -9.86
CA GLU A 182 -0.74 1.08 -11.07
C GLU A 182 -0.02 -0.19 -11.54
N ALA A 183 1.22 -0.45 -11.08
CA ALA A 183 1.91 -1.71 -11.33
C ALA A 183 1.16 -2.95 -10.79
N ASP A 184 0.16 -2.76 -9.93
CA ASP A 184 -0.72 -3.82 -9.43
C ASP A 184 -2.04 -3.97 -10.21
N ILE A 185 -2.32 -3.10 -11.20
CA ILE A 185 -3.54 -3.10 -12.02
C ILE A 185 -3.12 -3.28 -13.49
N GLY A 186 -3.08 -4.54 -13.92
CA GLY A 186 -2.49 -4.98 -15.18
C GLY A 186 -3.20 -4.60 -16.47
N ASP A 187 -3.53 -3.32 -16.68
CA ASP A 187 -4.01 -2.85 -18.00
C ASP A 187 -4.00 -1.31 -18.12
N LEU A 188 -2.83 -0.69 -18.13
CA LEU A 188 -2.65 0.66 -18.69
C LEU A 188 -1.26 0.77 -19.34
N ASN A 189 -1.23 0.75 -20.68
CA ASN A 189 -0.15 1.36 -21.44
C ASN A 189 -0.27 2.88 -21.22
N ILE A 190 0.46 3.40 -20.25
CA ILE A 190 0.79 4.82 -20.16
C ILE A 190 2.31 4.87 -20.27
N ASP A 191 2.78 5.38 -21.39
CA ASP A 191 4.20 5.65 -21.62
C ASP A 191 4.75 6.49 -20.45
N ASP A 192 5.84 5.99 -19.86
CA ASP A 192 6.81 6.71 -19.02
C ASP A 192 6.29 7.78 -18.03
N GLU A 193 5.66 7.35 -16.93
CA GLU A 193 5.83 8.03 -15.64
C GLU A 193 5.53 7.03 -14.51
N ILE A 194 6.46 6.87 -13.57
CA ILE A 194 6.25 6.07 -12.37
C ILE A 194 5.05 6.67 -11.65
N THR A 195 3.90 6.00 -11.63
CA THR A 195 2.76 6.46 -10.82
C THR A 195 3.13 6.35 -9.35
N SER A 196 3.50 7.50 -8.79
CA SER A 196 3.76 7.78 -7.39
C SER A 196 2.51 7.44 -6.57
N SER A 197 2.67 6.66 -5.50
CA SER A 197 1.55 6.23 -4.66
C SER A 197 1.84 6.36 -3.16
N ILE A 198 0.80 6.61 -2.37
CA ILE A 198 0.93 6.69 -0.90
C ILE A 198 1.43 5.37 -0.31
N SER A 199 0.94 4.23 -0.83
CA SER A 199 1.45 2.90 -0.47
C SER A 199 2.96 2.79 -0.64
N ARG A 200 3.52 3.27 -1.76
CA ARG A 200 4.97 3.22 -2.01
C ARG A 200 5.76 4.12 -1.07
N VAL A 201 5.23 5.29 -0.71
CA VAL A 201 5.83 6.17 0.31
C VAL A 201 5.90 5.44 1.66
N ILE A 202 4.82 4.79 2.07
CA ILE A 202 4.80 4.02 3.33
C ILE A 202 5.75 2.82 3.27
N GLU A 203 5.73 2.06 2.18
CA GLU A 203 6.59 0.90 1.96
C GLU A 203 8.08 1.27 1.98
N SER A 204 8.46 2.38 1.34
CA SER A 204 9.85 2.84 1.31
C SER A 204 10.34 3.23 2.70
N ILE A 205 9.52 3.95 3.48
CA ILE A 205 9.84 4.31 4.88
C ILE A 205 10.07 3.07 5.72
N ILE A 206 9.16 2.08 5.67
CA ILE A 206 9.30 0.83 6.45
C ILE A 206 10.54 0.04 6.00
N TYR A 207 10.79 -0.02 4.68
CA TYR A 207 11.94 -0.73 4.14
C TYR A 207 13.26 -0.05 4.55
N GLU A 208 13.37 1.27 4.39
CA GLU A 208 14.56 2.04 4.75
C GLU A 208 14.87 1.98 6.24
N GLU A 209 13.86 1.99 7.10
CA GLU A 209 14.02 1.74 8.54
C GLU A 209 14.63 0.36 8.79
N SER A 210 14.10 -0.69 8.14
CA SER A 210 14.55 -2.07 8.36
C SER A 210 16.01 -2.33 7.97
N ILE A 211 16.59 -1.48 7.12
CA ILE A 211 18.00 -1.55 6.70
C ILE A 211 18.86 -0.44 7.31
N GLY A 212 18.32 0.34 8.25
CA GLY A 212 19.05 1.40 8.97
C GLY A 212 19.40 2.63 8.14
N ARG A 213 18.64 2.94 7.08
CA ARG A 213 18.83 4.15 6.26
C ARG A 213 18.17 5.40 6.85
N ILE A 214 17.11 5.21 7.64
CA ILE A 214 16.47 6.26 8.42
C ILE A 214 16.50 5.88 9.90
N GLU A 215 16.23 6.87 10.75
CA GLU A 215 16.13 6.67 12.20
C GLU A 215 15.08 5.61 12.56
N ALA A 216 15.29 4.97 13.71
CA ALA A 216 14.39 3.93 14.18
C ALA A 216 12.98 4.50 14.40
N ILE A 217 12.00 3.91 13.72
CA ILE A 217 10.59 4.26 13.89
C ILE A 217 10.07 3.53 15.12
N ASP A 218 9.34 4.25 15.98
CA ASP A 218 8.68 3.63 17.12
C ASP A 218 7.80 2.45 16.67
N VAL A 219 7.84 1.37 17.46
CA VAL A 219 7.18 0.10 17.13
C VAL A 219 5.67 0.29 16.91
N TYR A 220 5.03 1.18 17.68
CA TYR A 220 3.63 1.50 17.50
C TYR A 220 3.37 2.21 16.17
N THR A 221 4.19 3.21 15.82
CA THR A 221 4.09 3.90 14.51
C THR A 221 4.29 2.93 13.37
N ARG A 222 5.32 2.07 13.44
CA ARG A 222 5.60 1.07 12.41
C ARG A 222 4.41 0.11 12.20
N HIS A 223 3.83 -0.41 13.29
CA HIS A 223 2.63 -1.25 13.19
C HIS A 223 1.39 -0.51 12.69
N THR A 224 1.27 0.79 13.01
CA THR A 224 0.20 1.65 12.52
C THR A 224 0.33 1.86 11.01
N LEU A 225 1.53 2.17 10.51
CA LEU A 225 1.81 2.28 9.07
C LEU A 225 1.51 0.98 8.32
N ILE A 226 1.95 -0.17 8.86
CA ILE A 226 1.63 -1.49 8.27
C ILE A 226 0.12 -1.73 8.25
N SER A 227 -0.59 -1.38 9.33
CA SER A 227 -2.04 -1.54 9.41
C SER A 227 -2.75 -0.63 8.41
N PHE A 228 -2.27 0.60 8.22
CA PHE A 228 -2.81 1.54 7.26
C PHE A 228 -2.56 1.07 5.83
N LEU A 229 -1.36 0.58 5.52
CA LEU A 229 -1.05 -0.04 4.23
C LEU A 229 -2.00 -1.20 3.92
N LYS A 230 -2.27 -2.08 4.90
CA LYS A 230 -3.26 -3.16 4.74
C LYS A 230 -4.70 -2.67 4.61
N PHE A 231 -5.01 -1.48 5.12
CA PHE A 231 -6.32 -0.88 4.95
C PHE A 231 -6.46 -0.27 3.54
N ILE A 232 -5.42 0.38 3.04
CA ILE A 232 -5.32 0.84 1.64
C ILE A 232 -5.49 -0.36 0.69
N GLU A 233 -4.69 -1.44 0.87
CA GLU A 233 -4.75 -2.67 0.05
C GLU A 233 -6.14 -3.34 0.01
N SER A 234 -6.95 -3.11 1.05
CA SER A 234 -8.32 -3.62 1.09
C SER A 234 -9.33 -2.77 0.31
N GLY A 235 -8.90 -1.64 -0.24
CA GLY A 235 -9.77 -0.61 -0.79
C GLY A 235 -10.58 0.09 0.30
N PHE A 236 -9.96 0.34 1.47
CA PHE A 236 -10.59 0.98 2.64
C PHE A 236 -11.82 0.22 3.18
N LYS A 237 -11.81 -1.11 3.09
CA LYS A 237 -12.93 -1.95 3.54
C LYS A 237 -12.82 -2.31 5.02
N SER A 238 -13.97 -2.35 5.69
CA SER A 238 -14.09 -2.88 7.05
C SER A 238 -13.97 -4.40 7.06
N GLU A 239 -13.64 -4.97 8.22
CA GLU A 239 -13.57 -6.43 8.38
C GLU A 239 -14.94 -7.08 8.19
N ALA A 240 -16.03 -6.43 8.63
CA ALA A 240 -17.39 -6.90 8.43
C ALA A 240 -17.77 -6.95 6.94
N THR A 241 -17.40 -5.92 6.18
CA THR A 241 -17.60 -5.88 4.72
C THR A 241 -16.79 -6.94 4.03
N GLU A 242 -15.50 -7.10 4.37
CA GLU A 242 -14.67 -8.19 3.84
C GLU A 242 -15.27 -9.56 4.18
N ARG A 243 -15.71 -9.80 5.42
CA ARG A 243 -16.35 -11.06 5.82
C ARG A 243 -17.66 -11.31 5.10
N LYS A 244 -18.48 -10.27 4.84
CA LYS A 244 -19.73 -10.39 4.07
C LYS A 244 -19.45 -10.71 2.61
N GLU A 245 -18.51 -10.01 1.98
CA GLU A 245 -18.05 -10.31 0.62
C GLU A 245 -17.42 -11.70 0.53
N ASN A 246 -16.70 -12.15 1.56
CA ASN A 246 -16.15 -13.50 1.68
C ASN A 246 -17.26 -14.57 1.74
N LYS A 247 -18.34 -14.32 2.49
CA LYS A 247 -19.50 -15.23 2.60
C LYS A 247 -20.36 -15.24 1.33
N GLU A 248 -20.46 -14.10 0.65
CA GLU A 248 -21.22 -13.94 -0.61
C GLU A 248 -20.42 -14.37 -1.85
N GLY A 249 -19.17 -14.84 -1.70
CA GLY A 249 -18.29 -15.19 -2.82
C GLY A 249 -17.89 -14.00 -3.70
N LYS A 250 -18.22 -12.76 -3.31
CA LYS A 250 -17.86 -11.51 -3.98
C LYS A 250 -16.43 -11.06 -3.70
N TYR A 251 -15.79 -11.62 -2.67
CA TYR A 251 -14.34 -11.64 -2.61
C TYR A 251 -13.86 -12.62 -3.68
N GLN A 252 -13.84 -12.16 -4.93
CA GLN A 252 -12.84 -12.66 -5.87
C GLN A 252 -11.51 -12.23 -5.25
N ARG A 253 -10.96 -13.06 -4.34
CA ARG A 253 -9.52 -13.30 -4.34
C ARG A 253 -9.19 -13.37 -5.82
N ASP A 254 -8.23 -12.59 -6.29
CA ASP A 254 -7.78 -12.62 -7.68
C ASP A 254 -7.19 -14.00 -7.96
N LEU A 255 -8.11 -14.95 -8.08
CA LEU A 255 -7.94 -16.36 -8.23
C LEU A 255 -7.90 -16.51 -9.72
N SER A 256 -6.78 -17.03 -10.16
CA SER A 256 -6.67 -17.49 -11.52
C SER A 256 -7.05 -18.95 -11.54
N HIS A 257 -7.80 -19.34 -12.55
CA HIS A 257 -8.14 -20.75 -12.77
C HIS A 257 -6.93 -21.57 -13.23
N SER A 258 -5.84 -20.90 -13.62
CA SER A 258 -4.58 -21.54 -13.96
C SER A 258 -3.36 -20.65 -13.69
N VAL A 259 -2.17 -21.23 -13.69
CA VAL A 259 -0.89 -20.51 -13.65
C VAL A 259 -0.75 -19.64 -14.89
N ALA A 260 -1.18 -20.14 -16.07
CA ALA A 260 -1.17 -19.35 -17.30
C ALA A 260 -2.03 -18.07 -17.17
N SER A 261 -3.25 -18.20 -16.62
CA SER A 261 -4.12 -17.05 -16.35
C SER A 261 -3.52 -16.09 -15.31
N LEU A 262 -2.87 -16.62 -14.27
CA LEU A 262 -2.16 -15.80 -13.27
C LEU A 262 -0.99 -15.04 -13.88
N LYS A 263 -0.21 -15.69 -14.75
CA LYS A 263 0.92 -15.09 -15.47
C LYS A 263 0.47 -14.02 -16.45
N GLN A 264 -0.64 -14.23 -17.14
CA GLN A 264 -1.23 -13.23 -18.04
C GLN A 264 -1.66 -11.98 -17.26
N LYS A 265 -2.37 -12.17 -16.13
CA LYS A 265 -2.81 -11.05 -15.28
C LYS A 265 -1.66 -10.34 -14.58
N LYS A 266 -0.60 -11.07 -14.19
CA LYS A 266 0.49 -10.57 -13.34
C LYS A 266 1.87 -11.08 -13.78
N PRO A 267 2.36 -10.73 -14.97
CA PRO A 267 3.60 -11.30 -15.50
C PRO A 267 4.82 -11.01 -14.62
N GLN A 268 4.82 -9.89 -13.90
CA GLN A 268 5.90 -9.43 -13.01
C GLN A 268 5.83 -10.02 -11.59
N LEU A 269 4.87 -10.91 -11.30
CA LEU A 269 4.62 -11.38 -9.94
C LEU A 269 5.84 -12.10 -9.32
N ILE A 270 6.50 -12.94 -10.11
CA ILE A 270 7.66 -13.76 -9.78
C ILE A 270 8.59 -13.82 -11.00
N ASN A 271 9.83 -14.29 -10.82
CA ASN A 271 10.80 -14.39 -11.91
C ASN A 271 10.48 -15.55 -12.89
N SER A 272 11.17 -15.57 -14.03
CA SER A 272 10.97 -16.56 -15.09
C SER A 272 11.19 -18.01 -14.63
N ARG A 273 12.21 -18.25 -13.78
CA ARG A 273 12.47 -19.57 -13.19
C ARG A 273 11.30 -20.03 -12.32
N ALA A 274 10.80 -19.16 -11.46
CA ALA A 274 9.65 -19.43 -10.61
C ALA A 274 8.39 -19.72 -11.45
N TRP A 275 8.16 -18.98 -12.53
CA TRP A 275 7.07 -19.27 -13.46
C TRP A 275 7.17 -20.65 -14.10
N ALA A 276 8.38 -21.08 -14.50
CA ALA A 276 8.59 -22.41 -15.06
C ALA A 276 8.22 -23.51 -14.04
N ILE A 277 8.68 -23.37 -12.80
CA ILE A 277 8.34 -24.29 -11.70
C ILE A 277 6.83 -24.39 -11.50
N LEU A 278 6.10 -23.26 -11.49
CA LEU A 278 4.65 -23.28 -11.34
C LEU A 278 3.96 -23.97 -12.51
N SER A 279 4.42 -23.75 -13.74
CA SER A 279 3.85 -24.38 -14.92
C SER A 279 4.04 -25.90 -14.91
N ASP A 280 5.20 -26.38 -14.49
CA ASP A 280 5.48 -27.82 -14.38
C ASP A 280 4.62 -28.46 -13.28
N VAL A 281 4.50 -27.80 -12.12
CA VAL A 281 3.65 -28.26 -11.02
C VAL A 281 2.18 -28.28 -11.40
N GLU A 282 1.68 -27.25 -12.09
CA GLU A 282 0.29 -27.22 -12.60
C GLU A 282 0.04 -28.33 -13.62
N SER A 283 1.00 -28.57 -14.51
CA SER A 283 0.93 -29.67 -15.47
C SER A 283 0.78 -31.00 -14.73
N TRP A 284 1.63 -31.27 -13.73
CA TRP A 284 1.52 -32.47 -12.90
C TRP A 284 0.16 -32.57 -12.19
N LEU A 285 -0.30 -31.50 -11.52
CA LEU A 285 -1.60 -31.47 -10.83
C LEU A 285 -2.78 -31.72 -11.77
N THR A 286 -2.68 -31.30 -13.03
CA THR A 286 -3.74 -31.51 -14.03
C THR A 286 -3.71 -32.93 -14.59
N THR A 287 -2.53 -33.55 -14.69
CA THR A 287 -2.38 -34.95 -15.14
C THR A 287 -2.58 -35.97 -14.04
N TYR A 288 -2.43 -35.57 -12.77
CA TYR A 288 -2.58 -36.45 -11.62
C TYR A 288 -4.06 -36.69 -11.34
N GLU A 289 -4.59 -37.79 -11.86
CA GLU A 289 -6.00 -38.16 -11.72
C GLU A 289 -6.31 -38.62 -10.28
N SER A 290 -6.62 -37.66 -9.40
CA SER A 290 -7.15 -37.94 -8.07
C SER A 290 -8.35 -37.03 -7.77
N PRO A 291 -9.53 -37.59 -7.43
CA PRO A 291 -10.72 -36.79 -7.10
C PRO A 291 -10.56 -36.02 -5.77
N HIS A 292 -9.61 -36.42 -4.93
CA HIS A 292 -9.33 -35.80 -3.65
C HIS A 292 -8.48 -34.53 -3.77
N ILE A 293 -7.77 -34.37 -4.90
CA ILE A 293 -6.84 -33.26 -5.09
C ILE A 293 -7.51 -32.14 -5.87
N THR A 294 -7.44 -30.95 -5.31
CA THR A 294 -7.77 -29.72 -6.04
C THR A 294 -6.67 -28.69 -5.82
N TYR A 295 -6.55 -27.71 -6.72
CA TYR A 295 -5.61 -26.61 -6.55
C TYR A 295 -6.23 -25.27 -6.91
N ARG A 296 -5.62 -24.20 -6.40
CA ARG A 296 -6.04 -22.81 -6.65
C ARG A 296 -4.80 -21.91 -6.83
N CYS A 297 -4.89 -20.93 -7.72
CA CYS A 297 -3.81 -19.99 -7.99
C CYS A 297 -4.17 -18.58 -7.50
N SER A 298 -3.25 -17.86 -6.85
CA SER A 298 -3.50 -16.50 -6.32
C SER A 298 -2.23 -15.63 -6.27
N LYS A 299 -2.36 -14.32 -6.06
CA LYS A 299 -1.20 -13.38 -5.94
C LYS A 299 -0.20 -13.79 -4.85
N THR A 300 -0.68 -14.18 -3.68
CA THR A 300 0.17 -14.47 -2.50
C THR A 300 0.67 -15.91 -2.49
N HIS A 301 -0.19 -16.82 -2.93
CA HIS A 301 0.10 -18.24 -3.08
C HIS A 301 -0.14 -18.62 -4.54
N PRO A 302 0.88 -18.47 -5.41
CA PRO A 302 0.74 -18.78 -6.83
C PRO A 302 0.16 -20.17 -7.10
N ILE A 303 0.45 -21.16 -6.24
CA ILE A 303 -0.30 -22.42 -6.17
C ILE A 303 -0.59 -22.77 -4.70
N SER A 304 -1.83 -23.15 -4.40
CA SER A 304 -2.25 -23.82 -3.17
C SER A 304 -2.90 -25.15 -3.53
N VAL A 305 -2.45 -26.24 -2.90
CA VAL A 305 -2.97 -27.60 -3.14
C VAL A 305 -3.79 -28.05 -1.94
N PHE A 306 -4.91 -28.69 -2.22
CA PHE A 306 -5.89 -29.16 -1.26
C PHE A 306 -6.12 -30.66 -1.46
N TYR A 307 -6.30 -31.37 -0.34
CA TYR A 307 -6.75 -32.75 -0.30
C TYR A 307 -8.05 -32.79 0.51
N ASP A 308 -9.16 -33.25 -0.07
CA ASP A 308 -10.49 -33.22 0.55
C ASP A 308 -10.84 -31.87 1.18
N ASP A 309 -10.71 -30.80 0.38
CA ASP A 309 -10.92 -29.39 0.75
C ASP A 309 -10.01 -28.83 1.86
N LYS A 310 -9.08 -29.64 2.39
CA LYS A 310 -8.08 -29.20 3.37
C LYS A 310 -6.78 -28.84 2.68
N LYS A 311 -6.24 -27.65 2.96
CA LYS A 311 -4.99 -27.18 2.35
C LYS A 311 -3.80 -28.00 2.88
N VAL A 312 -3.11 -28.70 2.01
CA VAL A 312 -1.95 -29.53 2.39
C VAL A 312 -0.62 -28.84 2.12
N LEU A 313 -0.61 -27.97 1.10
CA LEU A 313 0.61 -27.37 0.58
C LEU A 313 0.37 -26.00 -0.06
N SER A 314 1.40 -25.17 -0.07
CA SER A 314 1.44 -23.93 -0.81
C SER A 314 2.81 -23.64 -1.42
N LEU A 315 2.82 -23.24 -2.69
CA LEU A 315 3.93 -22.47 -3.26
C LEU A 315 3.61 -20.99 -3.04
N SER A 316 4.38 -20.34 -2.16
CA SER A 316 4.14 -18.96 -1.72
C SER A 316 5.20 -18.03 -2.29
N LYS A 317 4.83 -16.77 -2.54
CA LYS A 317 5.78 -15.77 -3.02
C LYS A 317 6.72 -15.29 -1.89
N LEU A 318 8.02 -15.20 -2.18
CA LEU A 318 9.02 -14.54 -1.35
C LEU A 318 9.85 -13.60 -2.24
N GLY A 319 9.55 -12.29 -2.20
CA GLY A 319 10.09 -11.37 -3.21
C GLY A 319 9.69 -11.83 -4.62
N LYS A 320 10.64 -11.98 -5.55
CA LYS A 320 10.36 -12.55 -6.88
C LYS A 320 10.56 -14.07 -6.97
N ASN A 321 10.85 -14.73 -5.85
CA ASN A 321 11.09 -16.18 -5.77
C ASN A 321 9.86 -16.92 -5.20
N LEU A 322 9.93 -18.26 -5.21
CA LEU A 322 8.97 -19.13 -4.56
C LEU A 322 9.56 -19.73 -3.29
N ARG A 323 8.68 -19.88 -2.31
CA ARG A 323 8.91 -20.63 -1.08
C ARG A 323 7.91 -21.78 -1.06
N PHE A 324 8.42 -22.99 -0.87
CA PHE A 324 7.61 -24.17 -0.64
C PHE A 324 7.17 -24.17 0.82
N TYR A 325 5.87 -24.38 1.07
CA TYR A 325 5.29 -24.32 2.41
C TYR A 325 4.32 -25.47 2.64
N PHE A 326 4.60 -26.22 3.69
CA PHE A 326 3.82 -27.37 4.13
C PHE A 326 2.81 -27.00 5.22
N ILE A 327 1.55 -27.43 5.09
CA ILE A 327 0.47 -27.02 6.03
C ILE A 327 -0.31 -28.21 6.60
N LEU A 328 0.17 -29.41 6.38
CA LEU A 328 -0.53 -30.63 6.78
C LEU A 328 -0.69 -30.72 8.30
N SER A 329 0.27 -30.18 9.08
CA SER A 329 0.25 -30.21 10.56
C SER A 329 -0.90 -29.43 11.18
N ARG A 330 -1.48 -28.51 10.40
CA ARG A 330 -2.59 -27.68 10.84
C ARG A 330 -3.95 -28.31 10.53
N ASN A 331 -4.01 -29.24 9.58
CA ASN A 331 -5.26 -29.67 8.96
C ASN A 331 -5.55 -31.18 9.12
N PHE A 332 -4.53 -31.97 9.46
CA PHE A 332 -4.65 -33.40 9.66
C PHE A 332 -3.96 -33.82 10.97
N ASP A 333 -4.60 -34.73 11.70
CA ASP A 333 -3.97 -35.42 12.82
C ASP A 333 -3.02 -36.48 12.25
N TYR A 334 -1.71 -36.25 12.34
CA TYR A 334 -0.71 -37.19 11.86
C TYR A 334 0.33 -37.50 12.93
N THR A 335 0.94 -38.69 12.84
CA THR A 335 1.87 -39.22 13.85
C THR A 335 3.22 -38.48 13.84
N ASN A 336 3.97 -38.54 14.95
CA ASN A 336 5.33 -38.01 14.98
C ASN A 336 6.22 -38.61 13.87
N GLU A 337 5.99 -39.88 13.49
CA GLU A 337 6.68 -40.52 12.37
C GLU A 337 6.45 -39.82 11.03
N HIS A 338 5.21 -39.39 10.73
CA HIS A 338 4.96 -38.58 9.54
C HIS A 338 5.65 -37.22 9.62
N LYS A 339 5.69 -36.59 10.82
CA LYS A 339 6.42 -35.32 11.04
C LYS A 339 7.89 -35.45 10.71
N ASP A 340 8.51 -36.49 11.23
CA ASP A 340 9.94 -36.76 11.09
C ASP A 340 10.27 -37.09 9.64
N TYR A 341 9.44 -37.89 8.97
CA TYR A 341 9.58 -38.21 7.55
C TYR A 341 9.52 -36.94 6.68
N LEU A 342 8.51 -36.09 6.88
CA LEU A 342 8.35 -34.84 6.11
C LEU A 342 9.48 -33.85 6.38
N THR A 343 9.98 -33.80 7.61
CA THR A 343 11.13 -32.98 7.98
C THR A 343 12.40 -33.51 7.31
N ALA A 344 12.61 -34.82 7.28
CA ALA A 344 13.73 -35.48 6.59
C ALA A 344 13.67 -35.25 5.07
N LEU A 345 12.48 -35.37 4.48
CA LEU A 345 12.21 -35.18 3.06
C LEU A 345 12.64 -33.79 2.55
N LEU A 346 12.51 -32.77 3.40
CA LEU A 346 12.81 -31.38 3.06
C LEU A 346 14.23 -30.94 3.47
N SER A 347 14.79 -31.55 4.53
CA SER A 347 16.12 -31.24 5.07
C SER A 347 17.28 -31.92 4.33
N GLY A 348 17.00 -32.90 3.46
CA GLY A 348 18.00 -33.62 2.64
C GLY A 348 18.87 -32.74 1.72
N SER A 349 18.63 -31.44 1.65
CA SER A 349 19.49 -30.45 0.97
C SER A 349 19.31 -29.05 1.58
N LYS A 350 20.04 -28.78 2.68
CA LYS A 350 20.23 -27.46 3.32
C LYS A 350 18.96 -26.62 3.54
N GLY A 351 18.01 -27.12 4.33
CA GLY A 351 16.86 -26.33 4.81
C GLY A 351 16.94 -26.04 6.31
N GLU A 352 16.58 -24.82 6.73
CA GLU A 352 16.36 -24.48 8.15
C GLU A 352 14.98 -24.98 8.58
N VAL A 353 14.94 -25.83 9.61
CA VAL A 353 13.70 -26.27 10.25
C VAL A 353 13.36 -25.28 11.35
N SER A 354 12.23 -24.57 11.24
CA SER A 354 11.73 -23.74 12.35
C SER A 354 10.88 -24.60 13.29
N ASP A 355 11.22 -24.62 14.57
CA ASP A 355 10.55 -25.38 15.65
C ASP A 355 9.12 -24.91 16.00
N SER A 356 8.54 -23.98 15.24
CA SER A 356 7.16 -23.54 15.44
C SER A 356 6.16 -24.46 14.74
N ASP A 357 4.94 -24.55 15.25
CA ASP A 357 3.76 -25.24 14.65
C ASP A 357 3.33 -24.70 13.27
N GLU A 358 4.22 -23.97 12.59
CA GLU A 358 4.00 -23.36 11.28
C GLU A 358 4.34 -24.28 10.10
N GLY A 359 4.95 -25.44 10.31
CA GLY A 359 5.31 -26.34 9.20
C GLY A 359 6.62 -25.95 8.51
N VAL A 360 7.11 -26.84 7.64
CA VAL A 360 8.46 -26.77 7.07
C VAL A 360 8.49 -25.88 5.81
N LYS A 361 9.56 -25.08 5.65
CA LYS A 361 9.73 -24.06 4.60
C LYS A 361 11.02 -24.31 3.80
N ARG A 362 10.99 -24.07 2.47
CA ARG A 362 12.19 -24.12 1.62
C ARG A 362 12.17 -23.07 0.51
N ASP A 363 13.28 -22.34 0.38
CA ASP A 363 13.38 -21.13 -0.48
C ASP A 363 14.07 -21.37 -1.83
N SER A 364 14.65 -22.56 -2.04
CA SER A 364 15.27 -22.95 -3.30
C SER A 364 15.00 -24.42 -3.60
N PHE A 365 14.44 -24.67 -4.79
CA PHE A 365 14.12 -26.00 -5.29
C PHE A 365 13.98 -26.01 -6.82
N SER A 366 14.01 -27.20 -7.41
CA SER A 366 13.65 -27.44 -8.81
C SER A 366 12.19 -27.87 -8.98
N SER A 367 11.70 -27.94 -10.22
CA SER A 367 10.36 -28.47 -10.52
C SER A 367 10.23 -29.93 -10.08
N GLU A 368 11.26 -30.74 -10.31
CA GLU A 368 11.30 -32.16 -9.94
C GLU A 368 11.25 -32.35 -8.42
N GLU A 369 11.99 -31.54 -7.65
CA GLU A 369 11.93 -31.57 -6.20
C GLU A 369 10.52 -31.21 -5.68
N ALA A 370 9.89 -30.15 -6.24
CA ALA A 370 8.55 -29.74 -5.86
C ALA A 370 7.49 -30.81 -6.15
N ILE A 371 7.57 -31.46 -7.32
CA ILE A 371 6.66 -32.54 -7.72
C ILE A 371 6.87 -33.78 -6.85
N TYR A 372 8.12 -34.16 -6.59
CA TYR A 372 8.43 -35.29 -5.71
C TYR A 372 7.86 -35.06 -4.30
N TRP A 373 8.01 -33.87 -3.73
CA TRP A 373 7.41 -33.55 -2.44
C TRP A 373 5.89 -33.58 -2.49
N LEU A 374 5.26 -33.09 -3.56
CA LEU A 374 3.81 -33.20 -3.76
C LEU A 374 3.34 -34.65 -3.76
N GLU A 375 4.05 -35.55 -4.45
CA GLU A 375 3.73 -36.99 -4.49
C GLU A 375 3.78 -37.63 -3.12
N GLU A 376 4.85 -37.40 -2.34
CA GLU A 376 4.97 -37.94 -0.99
C GLU A 376 3.89 -37.39 -0.04
N ILE A 377 3.54 -36.12 -0.19
CA ILE A 377 2.48 -35.48 0.59
C ILE A 377 1.13 -36.13 0.31
N VAL A 378 0.82 -36.37 -0.96
CA VAL A 378 -0.44 -37.03 -1.35
C VAL A 378 -0.49 -38.45 -0.82
N LYS A 379 0.63 -39.20 -0.86
CA LYS A 379 0.72 -40.54 -0.26
C LYS A 379 0.40 -40.49 1.23
N ILE A 380 0.99 -39.55 1.98
CA ILE A 380 0.73 -39.39 3.41
C ILE A 380 -0.74 -39.03 3.65
N CYS A 381 -1.31 -38.09 2.90
CA CYS A 381 -2.73 -37.74 2.99
C CYS A 381 -3.63 -38.97 2.83
N SER A 382 -3.35 -39.84 1.86
CA SER A 382 -4.12 -41.06 1.62
C SER A 382 -4.02 -42.12 2.73
N GLN A 383 -2.98 -42.04 3.57
CA GLN A 383 -2.80 -42.94 4.72
C GLN A 383 -3.49 -42.44 5.98
N ILE A 384 -3.69 -41.11 6.09
CA ILE A 384 -4.27 -40.46 7.28
C ILE A 384 -5.73 -39.99 7.08
N SER A 385 -6.22 -39.93 5.82
CA SER A 385 -7.64 -39.71 5.49
C SER A 385 -8.43 -41.00 5.64
#